data_AF-A0A8T0BMN1-F1
#
_entry.id   AF-A0A8T0BMN1-F1
#
_cell.length_a   1.000
_cell.length_b   1.000
_cell.length_c   1.000
_cell.angle_alpha   90.00
_cell.angle_beta   90.00
_cell.angle_gamma   90.00
#
_symmetry.space_group_name_H-M   'P 1'
#
loop_
_entity.id
_entity.type
_entity.pdbx_description
1 polymer ?
#
loop_
_entity_poly.entity_id
_entity_poly.type
_entity_poly.pdbx_seq_one_letter_code
_entity_poly.pdbx_strand_id
1 'polypeptide(L)'
;KNSENSTETGPVKSANDLMKNHINHVTKTAYFHFRNIAKIRNMLSISDAEKLIHAFMTSRIDYCNALLAGCPASLINKLQLVQNAAARVLTRSRKYDHITPILSSLHWLPVKF
;
A
#
# COMPACT_ATOMS: atom_id res chain seq x y z
N LYS A 1 48.95 -18.36 9.85
CA LYS A 1 48.39 -18.43 11.22
C LYS A 1 47.65 -17.12 11.45
N ASN A 2 46.36 -17.25 11.79
CA ASN A 2 45.36 -16.23 12.14
C ASN A 2 45.90 -15.18 13.13
N SER A 3 45.27 -14.05 13.45
CA SER A 3 43.92 -13.46 13.31
C SER A 3 44.13 -11.92 13.44
N GLU A 4 43.21 -10.97 13.31
CA GLU A 4 41.81 -10.90 13.71
C GLU A 4 41.23 -9.60 13.10
N ASN A 5 40.15 -9.73 12.33
CA ASN A 5 39.29 -8.61 11.94
C ASN A 5 38.35 -8.32 13.12
N SER A 6 38.27 -7.06 13.57
CA SER A 6 37.26 -6.65 14.55
C SER A 6 36.86 -5.19 14.36
N THR A 7 36.15 -4.90 13.27
CA THR A 7 35.19 -3.78 13.25
C THR A 7 33.82 -4.37 13.55
N GLU A 8 33.51 -4.49 14.84
CA GLU A 8 32.14 -4.69 15.32
C GLU A 8 31.34 -3.43 15.05
N THR A 9 30.66 -3.37 13.91
CA THR A 9 29.48 -2.54 13.75
C THR A 9 28.28 -3.47 13.76
N GLY A 10 27.51 -3.47 14.85
CA GLY A 10 26.22 -4.17 14.91
C GLY A 10 25.35 -3.78 13.72
N PRO A 11 24.38 -4.62 13.29
CA PRO A 11 23.67 -4.41 12.04
C PRO A 11 22.75 -3.19 12.18
N VAL A 12 23.26 -2.02 11.82
CA VAL A 12 22.46 -0.82 11.58
C VAL A 12 21.60 -1.18 10.38
N LYS A 13 20.36 -1.65 10.61
CA LYS A 13 19.39 -1.91 9.54
C LYS A 13 19.33 -0.65 8.68
N SER A 14 19.78 -0.75 7.44
CA SER A 14 19.74 0.36 6.48
C SER A 14 18.33 0.95 6.45
N ALA A 15 18.20 2.27 6.33
CA ALA A 15 16.90 2.95 6.25
C ALA A 15 15.97 2.31 5.20
N ASN A 16 16.56 1.78 4.13
CA ASN A 16 15.86 1.01 3.09
C ASN A 16 15.16 -0.24 3.60
N ASP A 17 15.77 -0.99 4.53
CA ASP A 17 15.19 -2.21 5.08
C ASP A 17 14.09 -1.90 6.10
N LEU A 18 14.24 -0.82 6.86
CA LEU A 18 13.19 -0.32 7.75
C LEU A 18 11.95 0.13 6.94
N MET A 19 12.15 0.87 5.84
CA MET A 19 11.05 1.26 4.94
C MET A 19 10.37 0.07 4.28
N LYS A 20 11.13 -0.90 3.76
CA LYS A 20 10.56 -2.14 3.19
C LYS A 20 9.71 -2.88 4.21
N ASN A 21 10.20 -3.03 5.44
CA ASN A 21 9.47 -3.71 6.51
C ASN A 21 8.19 -2.97 6.89
N HIS A 22 8.28 -1.66 7.05
CA HIS A 22 7.12 -0.82 7.33
C HIS A 22 6.06 -0.94 6.23
N ILE A 23 6.45 -0.85 4.96
CA ILE A 23 5.48 -0.90 3.86
C ILE A 23 4.92 -2.29 3.66
N ASN A 24 5.69 -3.35 3.88
CA ASN A 24 5.16 -4.70 3.94
C ASN A 24 4.11 -4.85 5.04
N HIS A 25 4.38 -4.29 6.23
CA HIS A 25 3.42 -4.29 7.33
C HIS A 25 2.15 -3.51 6.96
N VAL A 26 2.28 -2.28 6.46
CA VAL A 26 1.17 -1.45 6.00
C VAL A 26 0.35 -2.15 4.92
N THR A 27 1.00 -2.72 3.92
CA THR A 27 0.38 -3.47 2.83
C THR A 27 -0.42 -4.65 3.37
N LYS A 28 0.18 -5.44 4.28
CA LYS A 28 -0.50 -6.59 4.90
C LYS A 28 -1.73 -6.15 5.69
N THR A 29 -1.62 -5.09 6.48
CA THR A 29 -2.76 -4.53 7.23
C THR A 29 -3.85 -4.01 6.27
N ALA A 30 -3.48 -3.32 5.20
CA ALA A 30 -4.43 -2.82 4.20
C ALA A 30 -5.23 -3.98 3.57
N TYR A 31 -4.57 -5.04 3.11
CA TYR A 31 -5.26 -6.21 2.57
C TYR A 31 -6.14 -6.93 3.60
N PHE A 32 -5.73 -6.95 4.88
CA PHE A 32 -6.59 -7.47 5.95
C PHE A 32 -7.88 -6.66 6.08
N HIS A 33 -7.78 -5.33 6.12
CA HIS A 33 -8.96 -4.46 6.18
C HIS A 33 -9.81 -4.55 4.91
N PHE A 34 -9.21 -4.62 3.73
CA PHE A 34 -9.96 -4.79 2.47
C PHE A 34 -10.78 -6.07 2.45
N ARG A 35 -10.26 -7.17 2.99
CA ARG A 35 -11.03 -8.43 3.13
C ARG A 35 -12.24 -8.25 4.06
N ASN A 36 -12.07 -7.49 5.14
CA ASN A 36 -13.18 -7.22 6.07
C ASN A 36 -14.23 -6.30 5.44
N ILE A 37 -13.79 -5.23 4.78
CA ILE A 37 -14.68 -4.32 4.03
C ILE A 37 -15.41 -5.08 2.92
N ALA A 38 -14.73 -5.95 2.18
CA ALA A 38 -15.33 -6.76 1.13
C ALA A 38 -16.46 -7.66 1.65
N LYS A 39 -16.33 -8.19 2.88
CA LYS A 39 -17.39 -9.01 3.52
C LYS A 39 -18.63 -8.18 3.85
N ILE A 40 -18.46 -6.97 4.38
CA ILE A 40 -19.58 -6.08 4.74
C ILE A 40 -20.01 -5.17 3.58
N ARG A 41 -19.35 -5.27 2.42
CA ARG A 41 -19.54 -4.35 1.28
C ARG A 41 -20.98 -4.31 0.79
N ASN A 42 -21.70 -5.43 0.86
CA ASN A 42 -23.10 -5.52 0.43
C ASN A 42 -24.07 -4.78 1.37
N MET A 43 -23.64 -4.47 2.59
CA MET A 43 -24.42 -3.76 3.60
C MET A 43 -24.11 -2.25 3.64
N LEU A 44 -23.08 -1.81 2.92
CA LEU A 44 -22.61 -0.43 2.91
C LEU A 44 -22.98 0.29 1.61
N SER A 45 -23.33 1.57 1.73
CA SER A 45 -23.41 2.48 0.59
C SER A 45 -22.03 2.63 -0.07
N ILE A 46 -21.99 3.04 -1.35
CA ILE A 46 -20.72 3.34 -2.03
C ILE A 46 -19.97 4.45 -1.29
N SER A 47 -20.67 5.52 -0.90
CA SER A 47 -20.09 6.67 -0.17
C SER A 47 -19.45 6.24 1.16
N ASP A 48 -20.10 5.37 1.93
CA ASP A 48 -19.55 4.98 3.24
C ASP A 48 -18.38 3.99 3.09
N ALA A 49 -18.46 3.09 2.13
CA ALA A 49 -17.34 2.23 1.76
C ALA A 49 -16.14 3.06 1.28
N GLU A 50 -16.38 4.11 0.50
CA GLU A 50 -15.35 5.04 0.03
C GLU A 50 -14.69 5.76 1.21
N LYS A 51 -15.47 6.33 2.14
CA LYS A 51 -14.93 6.98 3.36
C LYS A 51 -14.08 6.02 4.19
N LEU A 52 -14.52 4.77 4.37
CA LEU A 52 -13.74 3.76 5.08
C LEU A 52 -12.41 3.52 4.38
N ILE A 53 -12.43 3.31 3.07
CA ILE A 53 -11.22 3.05 2.31
C ILE A 53 -10.27 4.24 2.34
N HIS A 54 -10.76 5.48 2.18
CA HIS A 54 -9.96 6.69 2.32
C HIS A 54 -9.36 6.82 3.72
N ALA A 55 -10.13 6.60 4.79
CA ALA A 55 -9.61 6.64 6.16
C ALA A 55 -8.44 5.67 6.38
N PHE A 56 -8.50 4.47 5.78
CA PHE A 56 -7.41 3.48 5.84
C PHE A 56 -6.25 3.77 4.90
N MET A 57 -6.52 4.31 3.71
CA MET A 57 -5.55 4.51 2.64
C MET A 57 -4.78 5.82 2.81
N THR A 58 -5.47 6.94 3.01
CA THR A 58 -4.90 8.29 3.09
C THR A 58 -3.86 8.37 4.20
N SER A 59 -4.20 7.92 5.42
CA SER A 59 -3.27 7.93 6.56
C SER A 59 -1.97 7.15 6.34
N ARG A 60 -2.00 6.10 5.51
CA ARG A 60 -0.86 5.19 5.32
C ARG A 60 -0.10 5.41 4.02
N ILE A 61 -0.78 5.86 2.98
CA ILE A 61 -0.19 6.25 1.69
C ILE A 61 0.44 7.63 1.82
N ASP A 62 -0.17 8.59 2.53
CA ASP A 62 0.42 9.93 2.70
C ASP A 62 1.71 9.91 3.53
N TYR A 63 1.79 9.02 4.52
CA TYR A 63 3.05 8.74 5.22
C TYR A 63 4.12 8.20 4.27
N CYS A 64 3.73 7.32 3.34
CA CYS A 64 4.65 6.85 2.32
C CYS A 64 5.02 7.97 1.34
N ASN A 65 4.08 8.83 0.93
CA ASN A 65 4.34 9.97 0.04
C ASN A 65 5.40 10.92 0.58
N ALA A 66 5.41 11.19 1.90
CA ALA A 66 6.46 11.98 2.54
C ALA A 66 7.84 11.28 2.57
N LEU A 67 7.88 9.94 2.57
CA LEU A 67 9.10 9.11 2.56
C LEU A 67 9.52 8.64 1.15
N LEU A 68 8.70 8.87 0.12
CA LEU A 68 8.91 8.35 -1.24
C LEU A 68 9.97 9.12 -2.04
N ALA A 69 10.46 10.28 -1.56
CA ALA A 69 11.47 11.10 -2.25
C ALA A 69 12.81 10.40 -2.54
N GLY A 70 13.05 9.20 -1.99
CA GLY A 70 14.21 8.34 -2.30
C GLY A 70 13.87 6.86 -2.47
N CYS A 71 12.61 6.50 -2.72
CA CYS A 71 12.16 5.11 -2.69
C CYS A 71 12.52 4.28 -3.94
N PRO A 72 12.82 2.98 -3.78
CA PRO A 72 12.91 2.05 -4.90
C PRO A 72 11.57 1.93 -5.66
N ALA A 73 11.62 1.85 -6.99
CA ALA A 73 10.43 1.71 -7.85
C ALA A 73 9.55 0.48 -7.51
N SER A 74 10.15 -0.58 -6.95
CA SER A 74 9.43 -1.77 -6.47
C SER A 74 8.42 -1.45 -5.36
N LEU A 75 8.68 -0.41 -4.59
CA LEU A 75 7.88 0.02 -3.47
C LEU A 75 6.68 0.86 -3.92
N ILE A 76 6.93 1.77 -4.87
CA ILE A 76 5.90 2.53 -5.59
C ILE A 76 4.91 1.57 -6.25
N ASN A 77 5.40 0.52 -6.92
CA ASN A 77 4.56 -0.50 -7.54
C ASN A 77 3.67 -1.22 -6.51
N LYS A 78 4.18 -1.52 -5.30
CA LYS A 78 3.36 -2.14 -4.24
C LYS A 78 2.22 -1.21 -3.79
N LEU A 79 2.49 0.08 -3.63
CA LEU A 79 1.48 1.05 -3.25
C LEU A 79 0.40 1.18 -4.34
N GLN A 80 0.79 1.19 -5.62
CA GLN A 80 -0.17 1.14 -6.72
C GLN A 80 -1.07 -0.11 -6.66
N LEU A 81 -0.50 -1.28 -6.35
CA LEU A 81 -1.28 -2.51 -6.21
C LEU A 81 -2.28 -2.45 -5.05
N VAL A 82 -1.91 -1.81 -3.94
CA VAL A 82 -2.81 -1.56 -2.80
C VAL A 82 -3.96 -0.64 -3.21
N GLN A 83 -3.66 0.46 -3.92
CA GLN A 83 -4.69 1.35 -4.45
C GLN A 83 -5.64 0.66 -5.44
N ASN A 84 -5.08 -0.15 -6.33
CA ASN A 84 -5.86 -0.93 -7.29
C ASN A 84 -6.79 -1.93 -6.58
N ALA A 85 -6.31 -2.56 -5.50
CA ALA A 85 -7.13 -3.47 -4.70
C ALA A 85 -8.26 -2.72 -3.97
N ALA A 86 -7.95 -1.56 -3.40
CA ALA A 86 -8.90 -0.69 -2.73
C ALA A 86 -10.05 -0.27 -3.68
N ALA A 87 -9.69 0.21 -4.88
CA ALA A 87 -10.66 0.59 -5.90
C ALA A 87 -11.56 -0.59 -6.30
N ARG A 88 -10.99 -1.79 -6.48
CA ARG A 88 -11.78 -3.00 -6.77
C ARG A 88 -12.71 -3.40 -5.64
N VAL A 89 -12.30 -3.27 -4.37
CA VAL A 89 -13.18 -3.53 -3.22
C VAL A 89 -14.34 -2.54 -3.20
N LEU A 90 -14.07 -1.27 -3.54
CA LEU A 90 -15.09 -0.23 -3.58
C LEU A 90 -16.13 -0.49 -4.67
N THR A 91 -15.68 -0.73 -5.90
CA THR A 91 -16.56 -0.91 -7.08
C THR A 91 -17.09 -2.33 -7.24
N ARG A 92 -16.57 -3.29 -6.46
CA ARG A 92 -16.83 -4.73 -6.63
C ARG A 92 -16.47 -5.24 -8.02
N SER A 93 -15.47 -4.63 -8.65
CA SER A 93 -14.96 -5.05 -9.96
C SER A 93 -14.23 -6.38 -9.86
N ARG A 94 -14.24 -7.14 -10.96
CA ARG A 94 -13.57 -8.44 -11.05
C ARG A 94 -12.05 -8.26 -11.04
N LYS A 95 -11.34 -9.32 -10.67
CA LYS A 95 -9.87 -9.34 -10.60
C LYS A 95 -9.20 -8.92 -11.91
N TYR A 96 -9.78 -9.30 -13.03
CA TYR A 96 -9.23 -9.09 -14.38
C TYR A 96 -9.77 -7.84 -15.07
N ASP A 97 -10.66 -7.08 -14.42
CA ASP A 97 -11.15 -5.84 -15.00
C ASP A 97 -10.01 -4.81 -15.08
N HIS A 98 -10.00 -4.05 -16.17
CA HIS A 98 -9.07 -2.96 -16.39
C HIS A 98 -9.21 -1.93 -15.27
N ILE A 99 -8.09 -1.62 -14.61
CA ILE A 99 -8.09 -0.76 -13.43
C ILE A 99 -8.16 0.73 -13.77
N THR A 100 -7.63 1.15 -14.92
CA THR A 100 -7.62 2.53 -15.40
C THR A 100 -9.02 3.17 -15.45
N PRO A 101 -10.05 2.56 -16.09
CA PRO A 101 -11.39 3.15 -16.09
C PRO A 101 -12.01 3.20 -14.69
N ILE A 102 -11.67 2.25 -13.82
CA ILE A 102 -12.16 2.22 -12.44
C ILE A 102 -11.58 3.41 -11.66
N LEU A 103 -10.26 3.61 -11.69
CA LEU A 103 -9.62 4.74 -11.01
C LEU A 103 -10.13 6.09 -11.55
N SER A 104 -10.32 6.19 -12.87
CA SER A 104 -10.90 7.38 -13.49
C SER A 104 -12.32 7.66 -13.00
N SER A 105 -13.17 6.63 -12.87
CA SER A 105 -14.54 6.78 -12.37
C SER A 105 -14.59 7.21 -10.91
N LEU A 106 -13.58 6.83 -10.12
CA LEU A 106 -13.43 7.20 -8.72
C LEU A 106 -12.70 8.54 -8.53
N HIS A 107 -12.16 9.16 -9.59
CA HIS A 107 -11.29 10.33 -9.54
C HIS A 107 -10.02 10.12 -8.69
N TRP A 108 -9.52 8.89 -8.61
CA TRP A 108 -8.31 8.56 -7.83
C TRP A 108 -7.06 8.71 -8.69
N LEU A 109 -6.09 9.49 -8.21
CA LEU A 109 -4.79 9.69 -8.88
C LEU A 109 -3.95 8.42 -8.80
N PRO A 110 -3.42 7.88 -9.91
CA PRO A 110 -2.51 6.75 -9.86
C PRO A 110 -1.21 7.15 -9.14
N VAL A 111 -0.70 6.27 -8.27
CA VAL A 111 0.61 6.38 -7.61
C VAL A 111 1.75 6.33 -8.63
N LYS A 112 1.55 5.66 -9.77
CA LYS A 112 2.49 5.62 -10.90
C LYS A 112 1.75 5.61 -12.23
N PHE A 113 2.17 6.49 -13.16
CA PHE A 113 1.78 6.45 -14.57
C PHE A 113 2.59 5.40 -15.35
#